data_AF-A0A220W6S0-F1
#
_entry.id   AF-A0A220W6S0-F1
#
_cell.length_a   1.000
_cell.length_b   1.000
_cell.length_c   1.000
_cell.angle_alpha   90.00
_cell.angle_beta   90.00
_cell.angle_gamma   90.00
#
_symmetry.space_group_name_H-M   'P 1'
#
loop_
_entity.id
_entity.type
_entity.pdbx_description
1 polymer ?
#
loop_
_entity_poly.entity_id
_entity_poly.type
_entity_poly.pdbx_seq_one_letter_code
_entity_poly.pdbx_strand_id
1 'polypeptide(L)'
;MNHADDYKAINAIGEQIASFRASDETALVVGFGSHKGSPGCESGSLSVTVRKGGFEATSEALRLGDAIFLARGKVNREIEADRAAKEKAKAEV
;
A
#
# COMPACT_ATOMS: atom_id res chain seq x y z
N MET A 1 -26.11 17.51 -13.99
CA MET A 1 -24.70 17.20 -13.64
C MET A 1 -24.05 16.60 -14.86
N ASN A 2 -22.91 17.12 -15.31
CA ASN A 2 -22.22 16.66 -16.50
C ASN A 2 -21.22 15.55 -16.12
N HIS A 3 -21.65 14.29 -16.22
CA HIS A 3 -20.84 13.15 -15.79
C HIS A 3 -19.54 12.95 -16.59
N ALA A 4 -19.41 13.60 -17.75
CA ALA A 4 -18.20 13.53 -18.57
C ALA A 4 -16.95 14.06 -17.86
N ASP A 5 -17.11 15.07 -17.01
CA ASP A 5 -16.00 15.65 -16.24
C ASP A 5 -15.64 14.77 -15.03
N ASP A 6 -16.64 14.13 -14.41
CA ASP A 6 -16.44 13.16 -13.32
C ASP A 6 -15.63 11.95 -13.80
N TYR A 7 -15.91 11.42 -15.00
CA TYR A 7 -15.17 10.29 -15.57
C TYR A 7 -13.70 10.63 -15.84
N LYS A 8 -13.40 11.84 -16.32
CA LYS A 8 -12.01 12.28 -16.52
C LYS A 8 -11.25 12.34 -15.19
N ALA A 9 -11.89 12.85 -14.14
CA ALA A 9 -11.28 12.93 -12.81
C ALA A 9 -11.01 11.54 -12.22
N ILE A 10 -11.97 10.60 -12.35
CA ILE A 10 -11.80 9.22 -11.87
C ILE A 10 -10.67 8.51 -12.62
N ASN A 11 -10.59 8.67 -13.94
CA ASN A 11 -9.53 8.07 -14.75
C ASN A 11 -8.15 8.62 -14.36
N ALA A 12 -8.03 9.93 -14.15
CA ALA A 12 -6.78 10.55 -13.71
C ALA A 12 -6.31 10.01 -12.34
N ILE A 13 -7.23 9.80 -11.39
CA ILE A 13 -6.91 9.17 -10.10
C ILE A 13 -6.45 7.72 -10.31
N GLY A 14 -7.13 6.98 -11.18
CA GLY A 14 -6.76 5.60 -11.52
C GLY A 14 -5.36 5.49 -12.13
N GLU A 15 -5.03 6.36 -13.09
CA GLU A 15 -3.70 6.44 -13.71
C GLU A 15 -2.62 6.80 -12.68
N GLN A 16 -2.91 7.75 -11.78
CA GLN A 16 -2.00 8.11 -10.72
C GLN A 16 -1.74 6.95 -9.76
N ILE A 17 -2.79 6.23 -9.32
CA ILE A 17 -2.62 5.03 -8.47
C ILE A 17 -1.83 3.94 -9.22
N ALA A 18 -2.12 3.73 -10.51
CA ALA A 18 -1.41 2.76 -11.33
C ALA A 18 0.09 3.09 -11.45
N SER A 19 0.45 4.38 -11.55
CA SER A 19 1.85 4.83 -11.61
C SER A 19 2.64 4.53 -10.34
N PHE A 20 1.97 4.35 -9.20
CA PHE A 20 2.62 3.99 -7.96
C PHE A 20 2.96 2.51 -7.86
N ARG A 21 2.31 1.63 -8.61
CA ARG A 21 2.55 0.18 -8.53
C ARG A 21 3.92 -0.17 -9.10
N ALA A 22 4.73 -0.89 -8.32
CA ALA A 22 6.01 -1.40 -8.80
C ALA A 22 5.82 -2.65 -9.67
N SER A 23 6.77 -2.91 -10.55
CA SER A 23 6.69 -4.02 -11.53
C SER A 23 6.68 -5.42 -10.89
N ASP A 24 7.20 -5.53 -9.67
CA ASP A 24 7.26 -6.77 -8.88
C ASP A 24 6.06 -6.93 -7.93
N GLU A 25 5.14 -5.97 -7.88
CA GLU A 25 3.94 -6.03 -7.06
C GLU A 25 2.79 -6.70 -7.79
N THR A 26 2.16 -7.69 -7.15
CA THR A 26 0.98 -8.39 -7.68
C THR A 26 -0.25 -7.48 -7.62
N ALA A 27 -0.36 -6.66 -6.57
CA ALA A 27 -1.43 -5.67 -6.44
C ALA A 27 -1.02 -4.51 -5.52
N LEU A 28 -1.62 -3.35 -5.79
CA LEU A 28 -1.63 -2.18 -4.90
C LEU A 28 -3.10 -1.84 -4.60
N VAL A 29 -3.51 -1.98 -3.35
CA VAL A 29 -4.89 -1.68 -2.91
C VAL A 29 -4.86 -0.42 -2.07
N VAL A 30 -5.64 0.58 -2.47
CA VAL A 30 -5.72 1.88 -1.80
C VAL A 30 -7.11 2.06 -1.20
N GLY A 31 -7.18 2.25 0.10
CA GLY A 31 -8.38 2.60 0.85
C GLY A 31 -8.30 4.04 1.38
N PHE A 32 -9.34 4.81 1.16
CA PHE A 32 -9.48 6.17 1.71
C PHE A 32 -10.39 6.09 2.94
N GLY A 33 -9.91 6.54 4.10
CA GLY A 33 -10.68 6.52 5.34
C GLY A 33 -10.54 7.80 6.14
N SER A 34 -11.53 8.11 6.97
CA SER A 34 -11.39 9.13 8.02
C SER A 34 -11.22 8.42 9.35
N HIS A 35 -10.06 8.54 9.99
CA HIS A 35 -9.88 8.07 11.37
C HIS A 35 -10.14 9.24 12.32
N LYS A 36 -11.14 9.09 13.19
CA LYS A 36 -11.39 10.07 14.27
C LYS A 36 -10.40 9.80 15.40
N GLY A 37 -9.16 10.25 15.22
CA GLY A 37 -8.05 9.91 16.12
C GLY A 37 -8.10 10.55 17.51
N SER A 38 -8.87 11.62 17.69
CA SER A 38 -9.09 12.31 18.99
C SER A 38 -10.21 13.36 18.86
N PRO A 39 -10.82 13.82 19.97
CA PRO A 39 -11.71 14.97 19.95
C PRO A 39 -10.92 16.18 19.43
N GLY A 40 -11.22 16.63 18.20
CA GLY A 40 -10.56 17.76 17.55
C GLY A 40 -9.54 17.43 16.45
N CYS A 41 -9.28 16.15 16.14
CA CYS A 41 -8.54 15.77 14.94
C CYS A 41 -9.50 15.33 13.84
N GLU A 42 -9.75 16.22 12.88
CA GLU A 42 -10.33 15.90 11.57
C GLU A 42 -9.21 15.70 10.55
N SER A 43 -8.38 14.66 10.74
CA SER A 43 -7.38 14.27 9.74
C SER A 43 -7.83 12.99 9.04
N GLY A 44 -8.08 13.09 7.73
CA GLY A 44 -8.25 11.90 6.88
C GLY A 44 -6.95 11.10 6.83
N SER A 45 -7.06 9.78 6.76
CA SER A 45 -5.93 8.86 6.66
C SER A 45 -6.09 7.97 5.44
N LEU A 46 -5.00 7.78 4.71
CA LEU A 46 -4.93 6.86 3.58
C LEU A 46 -4.39 5.52 4.09
N SER A 47 -5.12 4.45 3.82
CA SER A 47 -4.70 3.08 4.09
C SER A 47 -4.28 2.44 2.77
N VAL A 48 -3.06 1.90 2.71
CA VAL A 48 -2.53 1.26 1.52
C VAL A 48 -2.06 -0.14 1.87
N THR A 49 -2.48 -1.10 1.07
CA THR A 49 -2.03 -2.49 1.13
C THR A 49 -1.22 -2.82 -0.11
N VAL A 50 0.00 -3.32 0.11
CA VAL A 50 0.91 -3.77 -0.95
C VAL A 50 0.95 -5.29 -0.92
N ARG A 51 0.76 -5.92 -2.08
CA ARG A 51 0.92 -7.37 -2.27
C ARG A 51 2.07 -7.65 -3.21
N LYS A 52 3.05 -8.43 -2.76
CA LYS A 52 4.24 -8.78 -3.52
C LYS A 52 4.54 -10.27 -3.34
N GLY A 53 4.40 -11.03 -4.42
CA GLY A 53 4.46 -12.50 -4.34
C GLY A 53 3.37 -13.04 -3.41
N GLY A 54 3.77 -13.86 -2.43
CA GLY A 54 2.89 -14.41 -1.38
C GLY A 54 2.79 -13.58 -0.10
N PHE A 55 3.33 -12.35 -0.09
CA PHE A 55 3.38 -11.47 1.08
C PHE A 55 2.47 -10.26 0.90
N GLU A 56 1.91 -9.78 2.01
CA GLU A 56 0.97 -8.66 2.05
C GLU A 56 1.18 -7.84 3.32
N ALA A 57 1.24 -6.51 3.19
CA ALA A 57 1.22 -5.63 4.35
C ALA A 57 0.43 -4.35 4.09
N THR A 58 -0.21 -3.86 5.14
CA THR A 58 -1.00 -2.61 5.15
C THR A 58 -0.30 -1.56 6.01
N SER A 59 -0.34 -0.31 5.55
CA SER A 59 0.10 0.86 6.33
C SER A 59 -0.82 2.06 6.10
N GLU A 60 -0.85 2.94 7.08
CA GLU A 60 -1.65 4.16 7.05
C GLU A 60 -0.76 5.40 7.12
N ALA A 61 -1.09 6.45 6.36
CA ALA A 61 -0.44 7.75 6.42
C ALA A 61 -1.37 8.87 5.90
N LEU A 62 -1.00 10.13 6.12
CA LEU A 62 -1.72 11.28 5.56
C LEU A 62 -1.51 11.42 4.04
N ARG A 63 -0.34 10.99 3.54
CA ARG A 63 0.03 11.07 2.12
C ARG A 63 0.09 9.68 1.51
N LEU A 64 -0.40 9.55 0.28
CA LEU A 64 -0.47 8.27 -0.44
C LEU A 64 0.92 7.62 -0.57
N GLY A 65 1.91 8.42 -0.98
CA GLY A 65 3.29 7.96 -1.10
C GLY A 65 3.85 7.40 0.20
N ASP A 66 3.62 8.09 1.32
CA ASP A 66 4.12 7.65 2.63
C ASP A 66 3.49 6.31 3.04
N ALA A 67 2.18 6.15 2.85
CA ALA A 67 1.48 4.89 3.13
C ALA A 67 2.02 3.74 2.27
N ILE A 68 2.28 3.99 0.98
CA ILE A 68 2.91 3.02 0.06
C ILE A 68 4.31 2.63 0.54
N PHE A 69 5.17 3.61 0.84
CA PHE A 69 6.54 3.34 1.29
C PHE A 69 6.58 2.54 2.59
N LEU A 70 5.70 2.86 3.54
CA LEU A 70 5.59 2.12 4.80
C LEU A 70 5.10 0.68 4.56
N ALA A 71 4.07 0.48 3.72
CA ALA A 71 3.57 -0.85 3.37
C ALA A 71 4.65 -1.69 2.68
N ARG A 72 5.36 -1.14 1.70
CA ARG A 72 6.51 -1.78 1.03
C ARG A 72 7.61 -2.18 2.01
N GLY A 73 7.95 -1.27 2.92
CA GLY A 73 8.96 -1.53 3.94
C GLY A 73 8.62 -2.74 4.81
N LYS A 74 7.34 -2.90 5.19
CA LYS A 74 6.85 -4.07 5.92
C LYS A 74 6.95 -5.35 5.08
N VAL A 75 6.43 -5.33 3.86
CA VAL A 75 6.48 -6.48 2.94
C VAL A 75 7.91 -6.94 2.69
N ASN A 76 8.83 -6.02 2.40
CA ASN A 76 10.23 -6.37 2.13
C ASN A 76 10.91 -7.00 3.36
N ARG A 77 10.62 -6.50 4.57
CA ARG A 77 11.13 -7.12 5.80
C ARG A 77 10.62 -8.54 6.01
N GLU A 78 9.35 -8.81 5.69
CA GLU A 78 8.79 -10.15 5.78
C GLU A 78 9.44 -11.11 4.77
N ILE A 79 9.67 -10.64 3.54
CA ILE A 79 10.39 -11.41 2.51
C ILE A 79 11.83 -11.73 2.97
N GLU A 80 12.55 -10.74 3.52
CA GLU A 80 13.90 -10.93 4.03
C GLU A 80 13.94 -11.91 5.21
N ALA A 81 12.97 -11.81 6.12
CA ALA A 81 12.85 -12.72 7.26
C ALA A 81 12.56 -14.17 6.82
N ASP A 82 11.64 -14.36 5.87
CA ASP A 82 11.33 -15.69 5.29
C ASP A 82 12.54 -16.28 4.56
N ARG A 83 13.26 -15.45 3.80
CA ARG A 83 14.50 -15.89 3.14
C ARG A 83 15.55 -16.32 4.15
N ALA A 84 15.78 -15.53 5.20
CA ALA A 84 16.74 -15.86 6.26
C ALA A 84 16.33 -17.15 7.01
N ALA A 85 15.04 -17.37 7.26
CA ALA A 85 14.54 -18.59 7.88
C ALA A 85 14.77 -19.82 7.01
N LYS A 86 14.53 -19.72 5.70
CA LYS A 86 14.79 -20.81 4.74
C LYS A 86 16.27 -21.11 4.58
N GLU A 87 17.14 -20.10 4.61
CA GLU A 87 18.59 -20.27 4.55
C GLU A 87 19.12 -20.98 5.82
N LYS A 88 18.63 -20.62 7.01
CA LYS A 88 18.95 -21.35 8.26
C LYS A 88 18.49 -22.80 8.23
N ALA A 89 17.24 -23.05 7.83
CA ALA A 89 16.69 -24.41 7.77
C ALA A 89 17.47 -25.31 6.79
N LYS A 90 18.04 -24.75 5.71
CA LYS A 90 18.91 -25.50 4.78
C LYS A 90 20.31 -25.77 5.33
N ALA A 91 20.81 -24.95 6.24
CA ALA A 91 22.13 -25.12 6.85
C ALA A 91 22.11 -26.14 8.00
N GLU A 92 20.94 -26.45 8.54
CA GLU A 92 20.72 -27.42 9.63
C GLU A 92 20.38 -28.84 9.11
N VAL A 93 20.27 -29.02 7.78
CA VAL A 93 20.04 -30.31 7.09
C VAL A 93 21.31 -30.74 6.38
#